data_AF-A0A3B5YQY0-F1
#
_entry.id   AF-A0A3B5YQY0-F1
#
_cell.length_a   1.000
_cell.length_b   1.000
_cell.length_c   1.000
_cell.angle_alpha   90.00
_cell.angle_beta   90.00
_cell.angle_gamma   90.00
#
_symmetry.space_group_name_H-M   'P 1'
#
loop_
_entity.id
_entity.type
_entity.pdbx_description
1 polymer ?
#
loop_
_entity_poly.entity_id
_entity_poly.type
_entity_poly.pdbx_seq_one_letter_code
_entity_poly.pdbx_strand_id
1 'polypeptide(L)'
;MSSMEGSVMKYPEPARGSTEASSAKTSWPEVVGMSAKKAKEIILRDKPDAQIEVIPVDVQVTQDLNLNRVRIVVAVARTPMVG
;
A
#
# COMPACT_ATOMS: atom_id res chain seq x y z
N MET A 1 38.42 -19.15 34.96
CA MET A 1 37.81 -17.96 34.33
C MET A 1 37.45 -18.38 32.91
N SER A 2 36.16 -18.65 32.70
CA SER A 2 35.64 -19.35 31.52
C SER A 2 35.60 -18.42 30.31
N SER A 3 36.14 -18.89 29.19
CA SER A 3 36.07 -18.26 27.87
C SER A 3 34.63 -17.94 27.48
N MET A 4 34.40 -16.71 27.04
CA MET A 4 33.21 -16.31 26.30
C MET A 4 33.71 -15.82 24.93
N GLU A 5 33.89 -16.76 24.00
CA GLU A 5 34.00 -16.39 22.59
C GLU A 5 32.62 -15.89 22.12
N GLY A 6 32.64 -14.71 21.51
CA GLY A 6 31.48 -14.02 20.97
C GLY A 6 30.78 -14.87 19.92
N SER A 7 29.61 -15.38 20.28
CA SER A 7 28.68 -16.05 19.39
C SER A 7 28.23 -15.07 18.30
N VAL A 8 28.76 -15.26 17.09
CA VAL A 8 28.24 -14.68 15.86
C VAL A 8 26.75 -14.99 15.79
N MET A 9 25.91 -13.97 15.88
CA MET A 9 24.48 -14.11 15.61
C MET A 9 24.28 -14.53 14.16
N LYS A 10 24.24 -15.84 13.95
CA LYS A 10 23.74 -16.47 12.74
C LYS A 10 22.23 -16.31 12.77
N TYR A 11 21.74 -15.18 12.26
CA TYR A 11 20.33 -15.05 11.96
C TYR A 11 19.97 -16.15 10.95
N PRO A 12 18.93 -16.98 11.20
CA PRO A 12 18.50 -17.94 10.21
C PRO A 12 18.06 -17.15 8.97
N GLU A 13 18.63 -17.52 7.84
CA GLU A 13 18.20 -17.09 6.51
C GLU A 13 16.67 -17.19 6.46
N PRO A 14 15.92 -16.14 6.07
CA PRO A 14 14.50 -16.32 5.85
C PRO A 14 14.38 -17.27 4.68
N ALA A 15 13.94 -18.50 4.98
CA ALA A 15 13.59 -19.50 3.99
C ALA A 15 12.67 -18.81 2.98
N ARG A 16 13.22 -18.50 1.79
CA ARG A 16 12.45 -18.11 0.63
C ARG A 16 11.64 -19.34 0.24
N GLY A 17 10.52 -19.51 0.93
CA GLY A 17 9.44 -20.37 0.51
C GLY A 17 8.96 -19.83 -0.82
N SER A 18 9.45 -20.44 -1.89
CA SER A 18 8.86 -20.38 -3.21
C SER A 18 7.48 -21.04 -3.11
N THR A 19 6.49 -20.21 -2.87
CA THR A 19 5.10 -20.52 -3.15
C THR A 19 4.55 -19.27 -3.81
N GLU A 20 4.47 -19.29 -5.14
CA GLU A 20 3.60 -18.40 -5.89
C GLU A 20 2.14 -18.72 -5.52
N ALA A 21 1.77 -18.47 -4.27
CA ALA A 21 0.43 -18.00 -4.00
C ALA A 21 0.35 -16.68 -4.76
N SER A 22 -0.54 -16.58 -5.75
CA SER A 22 -0.94 -15.30 -6.33
C SER A 22 -1.31 -14.38 -5.17
N SER A 23 -0.34 -13.63 -4.68
CA SER A 23 -0.54 -12.67 -3.61
C SER A 23 -1.43 -11.62 -4.23
N ALA A 24 -2.73 -11.67 -3.90
CA ALA A 24 -3.70 -10.71 -4.39
C ALA A 24 -3.10 -9.31 -4.15
N LYS A 25 -2.94 -8.53 -5.22
CA LYS A 25 -2.27 -7.23 -5.14
C LYS A 25 -3.04 -6.35 -4.15
N THR A 26 -2.36 -5.93 -3.08
CA THR A 26 -2.94 -5.11 -1.99
C THR A 26 -2.44 -3.67 -1.99
N SER A 27 -1.43 -3.36 -2.80
CA SER A 27 -0.82 -2.03 -2.86
C SER A 27 -0.45 -1.65 -4.29
N TRP A 28 -0.50 -0.35 -4.57
CA TRP A 28 -0.24 0.25 -5.89
C TRP A 28 0.71 1.44 -5.75
N PRO A 29 1.99 1.25 -5.36
CA PRO A 29 2.95 2.36 -5.23
C PRO A 29 3.17 3.10 -6.57
N GLU A 30 2.95 2.44 -7.70
CA GLU A 30 3.10 3.01 -9.03
C GLU A 30 2.05 4.07 -9.38
N VAL A 31 0.93 4.17 -8.65
CA VAL A 31 -0.11 5.20 -8.91
C VAL A 31 0.14 6.50 -8.15
N VAL A 32 1.16 6.55 -7.28
CA VAL A 32 1.51 7.75 -6.53
C VAL A 32 1.90 8.88 -7.50
N GLY A 33 1.34 10.07 -7.28
CA GLY A 33 1.52 11.23 -8.15
C GLY A 33 0.63 11.25 -9.39
N MET A 34 -0.18 10.21 -9.63
CA MET A 34 -1.20 10.24 -10.68
C MET A 34 -2.48 10.95 -10.23
N SER A 35 -3.34 11.31 -11.19
CA SER A 35 -4.69 11.75 -10.87
C SER A 35 -5.51 10.61 -10.27
N ALA A 36 -6.47 10.93 -9.40
CA ALA A 36 -7.36 9.93 -8.80
C ALA A 36 -8.09 9.08 -9.85
N LYS A 37 -8.42 9.69 -11.01
CA LYS A 37 -9.03 8.98 -12.15
C LYS A 37 -8.11 7.89 -12.69
N LYS A 38 -6.84 8.22 -12.98
CA LYS A 38 -5.88 7.27 -13.54
C LYS A 38 -5.50 6.18 -12.52
N ALA A 39 -5.36 6.55 -11.25
CA ALA A 39 -5.17 5.60 -10.18
C ALA A 39 -6.34 4.60 -10.10
N LYS A 40 -7.58 5.07 -10.17
CA LYS A 40 -8.79 4.23 -10.18
C LYS A 40 -8.79 3.22 -11.34
N GLU A 41 -8.43 3.64 -12.55
CA GLU A 41 -8.35 2.77 -13.72
C GLU A 41 -7.33 1.63 -13.53
N ILE A 42 -6.14 1.96 -12.99
CA ILE A 42 -5.10 0.96 -12.71
C ILE A 42 -5.54 -0.02 -11.61
N ILE A 43 -6.09 0.51 -10.53
CA ILE A 43 -6.54 -0.32 -9.39
C ILE A 43 -7.65 -1.27 -9.81
N LEU A 44 -8.66 -0.82 -10.57
CA LEU A 44 -9.75 -1.68 -11.02
C LEU A 44 -9.32 -2.74 -12.04
N ARG A 45 -8.27 -2.46 -12.83
CA ARG A 45 -7.70 -3.46 -13.74
C ARG A 45 -7.06 -4.61 -12.97
N ASP A 46 -6.38 -4.30 -11.86
CA ASP A 46 -5.66 -5.28 -11.07
C ASP A 46 -6.57 -5.94 -10.00
N LYS A 47 -7.55 -5.22 -9.46
CA LYS A 47 -8.56 -5.67 -8.48
C LYS A 47 -9.97 -5.17 -8.89
N PRO A 48 -10.69 -5.93 -9.74
CA PRO A 48 -12.00 -5.53 -10.27
C PRO A 48 -13.11 -5.37 -9.22
N ASP A 49 -13.00 -6.08 -8.09
CA ASP A 49 -13.93 -6.05 -6.96
C ASP A 49 -13.59 -4.96 -5.92
N ALA A 50 -12.61 -4.09 -6.21
CA ALA A 50 -12.20 -3.03 -5.30
C ALA A 50 -13.31 -1.98 -5.10
N GLN A 51 -13.63 -1.71 -3.84
CA GLN A 51 -14.43 -0.57 -3.41
C GLN A 51 -13.52 0.66 -3.30
N ILE A 52 -13.53 1.51 -4.31
CA ILE A 52 -12.63 2.68 -4.37
C ILE A 52 -13.30 3.90 -3.73
N GLU A 53 -12.65 4.43 -2.70
CA GLU A 53 -13.00 5.68 -2.05
C GLU A 53 -11.95 6.75 -2.35
N VAL A 54 -12.38 7.92 -2.80
CA VAL A 54 -11.49 9.08 -2.97
C VAL A 54 -11.73 10.02 -1.81
N ILE A 55 -10.69 10.27 -1.02
CA ILE A 55 -10.78 11.06 0.20
C ILE A 55 -9.73 12.18 0.21
N PRO A 56 -10.06 13.38 0.70
CA PRO A 56 -9.07 14.40 1.01
C PRO A 56 -8.08 13.94 2.08
N VAL A 57 -6.87 14.48 2.04
CA VAL A 57 -5.78 14.16 2.99
C VAL A 57 -6.06 14.56 4.44
N ASP A 58 -6.99 15.50 4.67
CA ASP A 58 -7.30 16.09 5.97
C ASP A 58 -8.54 15.48 6.66
N VAL A 59 -9.19 14.49 6.05
CA VAL A 59 -10.38 13.85 6.60
C VAL A 59 -10.02 12.69 7.53
N GLN A 60 -10.64 12.65 8.71
CA GLN A 60 -10.56 11.50 9.60
C GLN A 60 -11.36 10.32 9.01
N VAL A 61 -10.71 9.17 8.91
CA VAL A 61 -11.33 7.93 8.41
C VAL A 61 -11.45 6.90 9.51
N THR A 62 -12.44 6.02 9.39
CA THR A 62 -12.58 4.85 10.25
C THR A 62 -11.40 3.89 10.05
N GLN A 63 -10.89 3.34 11.15
CA GLN A 63 -9.77 2.37 11.17
C GLN A 63 -10.26 0.92 11.00
N ASP A 64 -11.44 0.71 10.42
CA ASP A 64 -11.96 -0.62 10.14
C ASP A 64 -11.16 -1.32 9.03
N LEU A 65 -10.95 -2.62 9.17
CA LEU A 65 -10.30 -3.43 8.15
C LEU A 65 -11.33 -3.90 7.13
N ASN A 66 -11.24 -3.39 5.90
CA ASN A 66 -11.99 -3.87 4.75
C ASN A 66 -11.00 -4.18 3.62
N LEU A 67 -10.76 -5.47 3.36
CA LEU A 67 -9.80 -5.96 2.36
C LEU A 67 -10.22 -5.65 0.91
N ASN A 68 -11.49 -5.31 0.69
CA ASN A 68 -11.99 -4.89 -0.61
C ASN A 68 -11.89 -3.39 -0.83
N ARG A 69 -11.67 -2.60 0.23
CA ARG A 69 -11.64 -1.15 0.13
C ARG A 69 -10.25 -0.62 -0.17
N VAL A 70 -10.16 0.23 -1.20
CA VAL A 70 -8.94 0.96 -1.55
C VAL A 70 -9.22 2.46 -1.41
N ARG A 71 -8.48 3.13 -0.53
CA ARG A 71 -8.60 4.58 -0.29
C ARG A 71 -7.54 5.31 -1.12
N ILE A 72 -7.98 6.16 -2.02
CA ILE A 72 -7.12 7.09 -2.77
C ILE A 72 -7.14 8.42 -2.03
N VAL A 73 -6.01 8.76 -1.40
CA VAL A 73 -5.85 10.03 -0.69
C VAL A 73 -5.42 11.10 -1.69
N VAL A 74 -6.16 12.22 -1.73
CA VAL A 74 -5.90 13.33 -2.64
C VAL A 74 -5.59 14.62 -1.90
N ALA A 75 -4.75 15.45 -2.52
CA ALA A 75 -4.44 16.80 -2.08
C ALA A 75 -4.74 17.80 -3.20
N VAL A 76 -5.04 19.05 -2.80
CA VAL A 76 -5.19 20.16 -3.74
C VAL A 76 -3.80 20.47 -4.34
N ALA A 77 -3.63 20.17 -5.63
CA ALA A 77 -2.34 20.28 -6.30
C ALA A 77 -1.95 21.73 -6.64
N ARG A 78 -2.94 22.64 -6.75
CA ARG A 78 -2.74 24.04 -7.14
C ARG A 78 -3.75 24.93 -6.42
N THR A 79 -3.37 26.19 -6.18
CA THR A 79 -4.27 27.20 -5.62
C THR A 79 -5.55 27.31 -6.44
N PRO A 80 -6.74 27.13 -5.82
CA PRO A 80 -8.01 27.32 -6.51
C PRO A 80 -8.14 28.76 -7.01
N MET A 81 -8.60 28.93 -8.25
CA MET A 81 -8.86 30.23 -8.84
C MET A 81 -10.29 30.25 -9.38
N VAL A 82 -10.96 31.40 -9.24
CA VAL A 82 -12.25 31.64 -9.90
C VAL A 82 -12.00 31.76 -11.41
N GLY A 83 -12.74 31.01 -12.21
CA GLY A 83 -12.61 31.01 -13.68
C GLY A 83 -13.61 30.08 -14.34
#